data_AF-A0A921N1C6-F1
#
_entry.id   AF-A0A921N1C6-F1
#
_cell.length_a   1.000
_cell.length_b   1.000
_cell.length_c   1.000
_cell.angle_alpha   90.00
_cell.angle_beta   90.00
_cell.angle_gamma   90.00
#
_symmetry.space_group_name_H-M   'P 1'
#
loop_
_entity.id
_entity.type
_entity.pdbx_description
1 polymer ?
#
loop_
_entity_poly.entity_id
_entity_poly.type
_entity_poly.pdbx_seq_one_letter_code
_entity_poly.pdbx_strand_id
1 'polypeptide(L)' 'MAVKVTLSFKDTIDDITLYKFLEEQGKLIGKSAYIKTLLKEAMEQQEKENK' A
#
# COMPACT_ATOMS: atom_id res chain seq x y z
N MET A 1 20.43 -2.70 -8.01
CA MET A 1 19.68 -1.44 -8.20
C MET A 1 18.43 -1.50 -7.34
N ALA A 2 18.20 -0.49 -6.50
CA ALA A 2 16.97 -0.36 -5.75
C ALA A 2 16.06 0.63 -6.48
N VAL A 3 14.85 0.21 -6.87
CA VAL A 3 13.85 1.12 -7.42
C VAL A 3 13.14 1.79 -6.25
N LYS A 4 13.22 3.11 -6.18
CA LYS A 4 12.55 3.91 -5.15
C LYS A 4 11.24 4.45 -5.72
N VAL A 5 10.13 4.18 -5.04
CA VAL A 5 8.82 4.76 -5.33
C VAL A 5 8.47 5.71 -4.19
N THR A 6 8.12 6.95 -4.53
CA THR A 6 7.71 7.97 -3.54
C THR A 6 6.19 8.05 -3.54
N LEU A 7 5.58 7.96 -2.36
CA LEU A 7 4.15 8.16 -2.16
C LEU A 7 3.94 9.46 -1.37
N SER A 8 3.00 10.27 -1.83
CA SER A 8 2.62 11.53 -1.19
C SER A 8 1.14 11.47 -0.87
N PHE A 9 0.81 11.81 0.37
CA PHE A 9 -0.56 11.94 0.86
C PHE A 9 -0.91 13.42 0.91
N LYS A 10 -2.11 13.79 0.48
CA LYS A 10 -2.66 15.14 0.65
C LYS A 10 -3.20 15.30 2.07
N ASP A 11 -3.32 16.53 2.55
CA ASP A 11 -3.94 16.82 3.86
C ASP A 11 -5.48 16.74 3.83
N THR A 12 -6.03 15.77 3.09
CA THR A 12 -7.46 15.45 3.17
C THR A 12 -7.69 14.42 4.28
N ILE A 13 -8.91 14.42 4.85
CA ILE A 13 -9.27 13.50 5.94
C ILE A 13 -9.05 12.03 5.53
N ASP A 14 -9.40 11.69 4.29
CA ASP A 14 -9.25 10.33 3.75
C ASP A 14 -7.78 9.92 3.62
N ASP A 15 -6.93 10.79 3.07
CA ASP A 15 -5.50 10.50 2.90
C ASP A 15 -4.78 10.39 4.24
N ILE A 16 -5.14 11.21 5.23
CA ILE A 16 -4.60 11.12 6.60
C ILE A 16 -5.01 9.78 7.24
N THR A 17 -6.26 9.35 7.02
CA THR A 17 -6.76 8.07 7.54
C THR A 17 -6.01 6.90 6.89
N LEU A 18 -5.82 6.95 5.57
CA LEU A 18 -5.06 5.95 4.82
C LEU A 18 -3.60 5.90 5.29
N TYR A 19 -2.98 7.06 5.50
CA TYR A 19 -1.63 7.17 6.03
C TYR A 19 -1.52 6.51 7.42
N LYS A 20 -2.42 6.84 8.35
CA LYS A 20 -2.43 6.25 9.70
C LYS A 20 -2.62 4.73 9.66
N PHE A 21 -3.50 4.26 8.80
CA PHE A 21 -3.71 2.83 8.59
C PHE A 21 -2.43 2.13 8.12
N LEU A 22 -1.75 2.70 7.12
CA LEU A 22 -0.47 2.19 6.63
C LEU A 22 0.64 2.23 7.69
N GLU A 23 0.69 3.30 8.51
CA GLU A 23 1.61 3.37 9.65
C GLU A 23 1.39 2.21 10.61
N GLU A 24 0.14 1.93 10.96
CA GLU A 24 -0.23 0.93 11.95
C GLU A 24 0.04 -0.50 11.47
N GLN A 25 -0.44 -0.84 10.28
CA GLN A 25 -0.25 -2.17 9.69
C GLN A 25 1.21 -2.42 9.31
N GLY A 26 1.92 -1.37 8.91
CA GLY A 26 3.34 -1.42 8.59
C GLY A 26 4.26 -1.60 9.80
N LYS A 27 3.79 -1.56 11.04
CA LYS A 27 4.65 -1.70 12.25
C LYS A 27 5.38 -3.04 12.32
N LEU A 28 4.77 -4.11 11.82
CA LEU A 28 5.30 -5.47 11.99
C LEU A 28 6.35 -5.83 10.93
N ILE A 29 6.06 -5.52 9.66
CA ILE A 29 6.85 -5.95 8.50
C ILE A 29 7.47 -4.78 7.72
N GLY A 30 7.19 -3.54 8.12
CA GLY A 30 7.57 -2.32 7.42
C GLY A 30 6.55 -1.90 6.35
N LYS A 31 6.33 -0.59 6.23
CA LYS A 31 5.35 0.02 5.30
C LYS A 31 5.55 -0.45 3.86
N SER A 32 6.81 -0.48 3.40
CA SER A 32 7.14 -0.90 2.03
C SER A 32 6.83 -2.37 1.76
N ALA A 33 6.98 -3.25 2.75
CA ALA A 33 6.62 -4.66 2.60
C ALA A 33 5.10 -4.82 2.59
N TYR A 34 4.42 -4.13 3.50
CA TYR A 34 2.96 -4.15 3.58
C TYR A 34 2.28 -3.68 2.30
N ILE A 35 2.72 -2.54 1.74
CA ILE A 35 2.17 -2.01 0.48
C ILE A 35 2.39 -2.99 -0.68
N LYS A 36 3.55 -3.68 -0.73
CA LYS A 36 3.80 -4.69 -1.76
C LYS A 36 2.85 -5.88 -1.65
N THR A 37 2.53 -6.33 -0.44
CA THR A 37 1.57 -7.40 -0.23
C THR A 37 0.18 -6.98 -0.72
N LEU A 38 -0.30 -5.80 -0.32
CA LEU A 38 -1.59 -5.28 -0.78
C LEU A 38 -1.68 -5.15 -2.30
N LEU A 39 -0.63 -4.61 -2.94
CA LEU A 39 -0.60 -4.49 -4.40
C LEU A 39 -0.59 -5.84 -5.09
N LYS A 40 0.16 -6.82 -4.55
CA LYS A 40 0.20 -8.17 -5.09
C LYS A 40 -1.18 -8.84 -5.00
N GLU A 41 -1.85 -8.75 -3.86
CA GLU A 41 -3.20 -9.29 -3.67
C GLU A 41 -4.21 -8.65 -4.63
N ALA A 42 -4.14 -7.32 -4.80
CA ALA A 42 -5.00 -6.61 -5.75
C ALA A 42 -4.75 -7.04 -7.20
N MET A 43 -3.49 -7.24 -7.60
CA MET A 43 -3.15 -7.76 -8.92
C MET A 43 -3.70 -9.17 -9.13
N GLU A 44 -3.53 -10.07 -8.16
CA GLU A 44 -4.04 -11.44 -8.22
C GLU A 44 -5.58 -11.49 -8.28
N GLN A 45 -6.26 -10.57 -7.62
CA GLN A 45 -7.73 -10.43 -7.70
C GLN A 45 -8.17 -9.97 -9.10
N GLN A 46 -7.52 -8.95 -9.65
CA GLN A 46 -7.82 -8.47 -11.02
C GLN A 46 -7.58 -9.55 -12.09
N GLU A 47 -6.56 -10.39 -11.92
CA GLU A 47 -6.30 -11.52 -12.82
C GLU A 47 -7.37 -12.62 -12.73
N LYS A 48 -8.01 -12.77 -11.56
CA LYS A 48 -9.12 -13.72 -11.36
C LYS A 48 -10.45 -13.21 -11.89
N GLU A 49 -10.70 -11.90 -11.79
CA GLU A 49 -11.94 -11.28 -12.30
C GLU A 49 -11.94 -11.15 -13.83
N ASN A 50 -10.77 -11.08 -14.46
CA ASN A 50 -10.61 -11.02 -15.92
C ASN A 50 -10.47 -12.40 -16.60
N LYS A 51 -10.64 -13.51 -15.86
CA LYS A 51 -10.61 -14.90 -16.38
C LYS A 51 -11.99 -15.54 -16.29
#